data_AF-A0AAV8X6A2-F1
#
_entry.id   AF-A0AAV8X6A2-F1
#
_cell.length_a   1.000
_cell.length_b   1.000
_cell.length_c   1.000
_cell.angle_alpha   90.00
_cell.angle_beta   90.00
_cell.angle_gamma   90.00
#
_symmetry.space_group_name_H-M   'P 1'
#
loop_
_entity.id
_entity.type
_entity.pdbx_description
1 polymer ?
#
loop_
_entity_poly.entity_id
_entity_poly.type
_entity_poly.pdbx_seq_one_letter_code
_entity_poly.pdbx_strand_id
1 'polypeptide(L)'
;MVYKYKRKSDRATSWSEADMIRAVDAVNSGMSIRRASAQFEIKFSTLQRHVKSNRTDKTLGRYKPVFSMVEEAEFVEYIKELNSRFYGLTRRDLCELAYQYAEKK
;
A
#
# COMPACT_ATOMS: atom_id res chain seq x y z
N MET A 1 -7.09 21.61 -7.47
CA MET A 1 -8.11 20.69 -8.03
C MET A 1 -8.08 19.41 -7.19
N VAL A 2 -8.99 19.25 -6.23
CA VAL A 2 -9.04 18.05 -5.37
C VAL A 2 -9.96 17.04 -6.04
N TYR A 3 -9.41 15.88 -6.40
CA TYR A 3 -10.16 14.83 -7.09
C TYR A 3 -11.18 14.21 -6.13
N LYS A 4 -12.49 14.35 -6.39
CA LYS A 4 -13.59 13.85 -5.54
C LYS A 4 -13.86 12.33 -5.71
N TYR A 5 -12.82 11.51 -5.88
CA TYR A 5 -13.02 10.07 -6.04
C TYR A 5 -13.42 9.43 -4.70
N LYS A 6 -14.61 8.82 -4.66
CA LYS A 6 -15.02 7.94 -3.56
C LYS A 6 -14.77 6.50 -3.98
N ARG A 7 -13.98 5.77 -3.18
CA ARG A 7 -13.65 4.36 -3.44
C ARG A 7 -14.93 3.51 -3.40
N LYS A 8 -15.14 2.69 -4.43
CA LYS A 8 -16.32 1.82 -4.56
C LYS A 8 -16.16 0.45 -3.90
N SER A 9 -14.94 0.02 -3.61
CA SER A 9 -14.65 -1.30 -3.05
C SER A 9 -14.01 -1.19 -1.67
N ASP A 10 -14.28 -2.19 -0.83
CA ASP A 10 -13.74 -2.37 0.52
C ASP A 10 -12.55 -3.35 0.55
N ARG A 11 -12.11 -3.85 -0.61
CA ARG A 11 -10.99 -4.80 -0.73
C ARG A 11 -9.74 -4.28 -0.02
N ALA A 12 -9.04 -5.14 0.72
CA ALA A 12 -7.86 -4.81 1.54
C ALA A 12 -8.08 -3.80 2.70
N THR A 13 -9.24 -3.15 2.78
CA THR A 13 -9.61 -2.27 3.90
C THR A 13 -10.44 -3.02 4.95
N SER A 14 -11.17 -4.06 4.54
CA SER A 14 -12.05 -4.83 5.42
C SER A 14 -11.33 -5.82 6.35
N TRP A 15 -10.00 -5.87 6.38
CA TRP A 15 -9.21 -6.79 7.22
C TRP A 15 -7.86 -6.18 7.58
N SER A 16 -7.25 -6.60 8.70
CA SER A 16 -5.89 -6.20 9.10
C SER A 16 -4.82 -7.18 8.61
N GLU A 17 -3.59 -6.72 8.37
CA GLU A 17 -2.49 -7.62 7.95
C GLU A 17 -2.23 -8.70 9.00
N ALA A 18 -2.32 -8.33 10.28
CA ALA A 18 -2.22 -9.27 11.39
C ALA A 18 -3.31 -10.35 11.33
N ASP A 19 -4.56 -9.99 11.02
CA ASP A 19 -5.65 -10.98 10.87
C ASP A 19 -5.42 -11.89 9.68
N MET A 20 -4.93 -11.36 8.56
CA MET A 20 -4.62 -12.16 7.37
C MET A 20 -3.50 -13.16 7.65
N ILE A 21 -2.44 -12.74 8.34
CA ILE A 21 -1.34 -13.63 8.75
C ILE A 21 -1.88 -14.75 9.63
N ARG A 22 -2.61 -14.40 10.70
CA ARG A 22 -3.21 -15.40 11.61
C ARG A 22 -4.16 -16.36 10.88
N ALA A 23 -4.94 -15.86 9.93
CA ALA A 23 -5.86 -16.68 9.14
C ALA A 23 -5.13 -17.65 8.21
N VAL A 24 -4.04 -17.19 7.56
CA VAL A 24 -3.20 -18.04 6.71
C VAL A 24 -2.48 -19.10 7.55
N ASP A 25 -1.93 -18.73 8.70
CA ASP A 25 -1.27 -19.65 9.63
C ASP A 25 -2.23 -20.72 10.17
N ALA A 26 -3.47 -20.34 10.50
CA ALA A 26 -4.50 -21.28 10.91
C ALA A 26 -4.84 -22.29 9.80
N VAL A 27 -4.92 -21.83 8.55
CA VAL A 27 -5.14 -22.71 7.39
C VAL A 27 -3.96 -23.64 7.17
N ASN A 28 -2.74 -23.13 7.27
CA ASN A 28 -1.52 -23.94 7.16
C ASN A 28 -1.41 -24.98 8.29
N SER A 29 -1.97 -24.68 9.46
CA SER A 29 -2.08 -25.60 10.61
C SER A 29 -3.18 -26.66 10.46
N GLY A 30 -3.87 -26.70 9.30
CA GLY A 30 -4.90 -27.70 8.98
C GLY A 30 -6.34 -27.22 9.10
N MET A 31 -6.59 -25.94 9.39
CA MET A 31 -7.94 -25.38 9.39
C MET A 31 -8.48 -25.22 7.96
N SER A 32 -9.77 -25.49 7.74
CA SER A 32 -10.39 -25.21 6.43
C SER A 32 -10.50 -23.71 6.18
N ILE A 33 -10.30 -23.28 4.91
CA ILE A 33 -10.39 -21.88 4.51
C ILE A 33 -11.76 -21.26 4.87
N ARG A 34 -12.85 -22.04 4.78
CA ARG A 34 -14.19 -21.57 5.17
C ARG A 34 -14.29 -21.28 6.67
N ARG A 35 -13.69 -22.13 7.51
CA ARG A 35 -13.69 -21.94 8.96
C ARG A 35 -12.82 -20.74 9.35
N ALA A 36 -11.63 -20.62 8.77
CA ALA A 36 -10.77 -19.46 8.99
C ALA A 36 -11.43 -18.15 8.50
N SER A 37 -12.13 -18.18 7.36
CA SER A 37 -12.90 -17.05 6.85
C SER A 37 -13.96 -16.56 7.83
N ALA A 38 -14.70 -17.48 8.46
CA ALA A 38 -15.69 -17.12 9.48
C ALA A 38 -15.04 -16.62 10.78
N GLN A 39 -13.95 -17.25 11.22
CA GLN A 39 -13.27 -16.92 12.48
C GLN A 39 -12.62 -15.53 12.46
N PHE A 40 -11.99 -15.16 11.34
CA PHE A 40 -11.26 -13.89 11.19
C PHE A 40 -12.06 -12.83 10.42
N GLU A 41 -13.34 -13.11 10.10
CA GLU A 41 -14.24 -12.22 9.36
C GLU A 41 -13.70 -11.77 7.98
N ILE A 42 -12.80 -12.55 7.39
CA ILE A 42 -12.23 -12.28 6.07
C ILE A 42 -13.08 -12.97 5.03
N LYS A 43 -13.53 -12.25 3.99
CA LYS A 43 -14.25 -12.83 2.84
C LYS A 43 -13.48 -14.04 2.26
N PHE A 44 -14.17 -15.17 2.11
CA PHE A 44 -13.59 -16.45 1.67
C PHE A 44 -12.68 -16.33 0.44
N SER A 45 -13.16 -15.68 -0.63
CA SER A 45 -12.41 -15.50 -1.87
C SER A 45 -11.13 -14.67 -1.69
N THR A 46 -11.10 -13.79 -0.69
CA THR A 46 -9.92 -13.00 -0.36
C THR A 46 -8.91 -13.89 0.37
N LEU A 47 -9.33 -14.59 1.42
CA LEU A 47 -8.45 -15.50 2.15
C LEU A 47 -7.89 -16.60 1.23
N GLN A 48 -8.72 -17.21 0.39
CA GLN A 48 -8.29 -18.22 -0.58
C GLN A 48 -7.20 -17.69 -1.52
N ARG A 49 -7.32 -16.43 -1.99
CA ARG A 49 -6.30 -15.80 -2.83
C ARG A 49 -4.97 -15.71 -2.09
N HIS A 50 -4.98 -15.20 -0.85
CA HIS A 50 -3.78 -15.00 -0.03
C HIS A 50 -3.09 -16.32 0.32
N VAL A 51 -3.86 -17.36 0.68
CA VAL A 51 -3.35 -18.72 0.90
C VAL A 51 -2.70 -19.28 -0.37
N LYS A 52 -3.36 -19.17 -1.53
CA LYS A 52 -2.81 -19.67 -2.80
C LYS A 52 -1.54 -18.93 -3.23
N SER A 53 -1.47 -17.62 -3.02
CA SER A 53 -0.31 -16.82 -3.38
C SER A 53 0.80 -16.82 -2.33
N ASN A 54 0.55 -17.40 -1.15
CA ASN A 54 1.41 -17.31 0.04
C ASN A 54 1.90 -15.88 0.34
N ARG A 55 1.00 -14.92 0.18
CA ARG A 55 1.28 -13.48 0.28
C ARG A 55 0.21 -12.86 1.16
N THR A 56 0.61 -12.13 2.18
CA THR A 56 -0.29 -11.48 3.15
C THR A 56 -0.32 -9.96 3.00
N ASP A 57 0.40 -9.42 2.00
CA ASP A 57 0.51 -7.99 1.77
C ASP A 57 -0.83 -7.37 1.31
N LYS A 58 -1.17 -6.19 1.86
CA LYS A 58 -2.36 -5.43 1.45
C LYS A 58 -2.25 -4.72 0.11
N THR A 59 -1.15 -4.91 -0.61
CA THR A 59 -0.93 -4.15 -1.82
C THR A 59 -1.95 -4.51 -2.90
N LEU A 60 -2.53 -3.48 -3.52
CA LEU A 60 -3.50 -3.63 -4.59
C LEU A 60 -2.90 -3.13 -5.90
N GLY A 61 -3.07 -3.94 -6.96
CA GLY A 61 -2.62 -3.60 -8.29
C GLY A 61 -1.12 -3.86 -8.53
N ARG A 62 -0.66 -3.46 -9.72
CA ARG A 62 0.70 -3.71 -10.21
C ARG A 62 1.71 -2.68 -9.74
N TYR A 63 1.29 -1.42 -9.57
CA TYR A 63 2.20 -0.33 -9.26
C TYR A 63 2.77 -0.47 -7.86
N LYS A 64 4.10 -0.33 -7.77
CA LYS A 64 4.85 -0.35 -6.52
C LYS A 64 5.58 0.98 -6.38
N PRO A 65 5.73 1.51 -5.15
CA PRO A 65 6.52 2.71 -4.93
C PRO A 65 7.97 2.44 -5.36
N VAL A 66 8.56 3.39 -6.07
CA VAL A 66 9.97 3.33 -6.53
C VAL A 66 10.92 3.70 -5.40
N PHE A 67 10.48 4.62 -4.54
CA PHE A 67 11.20 5.05 -3.36
C PHE A 67 10.83 4.18 -2.16
N SER A 68 11.80 3.94 -1.29
CA SER A 68 11.53 3.37 0.03
C SER A 68 10.75 4.37 0.88
N MET A 69 10.10 3.90 1.93
CA MET A 69 9.33 4.77 2.83
C MET A 69 10.21 5.86 3.48
N VAL A 70 11.48 5.54 3.73
CA VAL A 70 12.46 6.48 4.32
C VAL A 70 12.87 7.53 3.30
N GLU A 71 13.25 7.10 2.10
CA GLU A 71 13.62 7.99 0.98
C GLU A 71 12.46 8.94 0.62
N GLU A 72 11.23 8.43 0.56
CA GLU A 72 10.05 9.24 0.26
C GLU A 72 9.79 10.27 1.36
N ALA A 73 10.02 9.92 2.63
CA ALA A 73 9.88 10.86 3.75
C ALA A 73 10.92 11.98 3.70
N GLU A 74 12.19 11.65 3.45
CA GLU A 74 13.27 12.62 3.28
C GLU A 74 13.00 13.55 2.09
N PHE A 75 12.56 12.98 0.97
CA PHE A 75 12.26 13.73 -0.25
C PHE A 75 11.07 14.69 -0.05
N VAL A 76 10.03 14.24 0.66
CA VAL A 76 8.88 15.09 1.01
C VAL A 76 9.28 16.23 1.92
N GLU A 77 10.15 15.99 2.92
CA GLU A 77 10.61 17.04 3.81
C GLU A 77 11.44 18.09 3.05
N TYR A 78 12.35 17.63 2.20
CA TYR A 78 13.11 18.51 1.31
C TYR A 78 12.20 19.37 0.39
N ILE A 79 11.16 18.78 -0.21
CA ILE A 79 10.20 19.52 -1.03
C ILE A 79 9.46 20.58 -0.21
N LYS A 80 9.05 20.27 1.03
CA LYS A 80 8.37 21.25 1.89
C LYS A 80 9.29 22.41 2.25
N GLU A 81 10.55 22.14 2.57
CA GLU A 81 11.56 23.16 2.83
C GLU A 81 11.83 24.04 1.60
N LEU A 82 11.92 23.46 0.41
CA LEU A 82 12.09 24.22 -0.82
C LEU A 82 10.86 25.06 -1.13
N ASN A 83 9.66 24.52 -0.91
CA ASN A 83 8.41 25.23 -1.19
C ASN A 83 8.14 26.39 -0.21
N SER A 84 8.68 26.32 1.02
CA SER A 84 8.59 27.42 1.98
C SER A 84 9.56 28.58 1.65
N ARG A 85 10.51 28.36 0.73
CA ARG A 85 11.47 29.37 0.27
C ARG A 85 11.02 29.94 -1.09
N PHE A 86 11.26 31.24 -1.28
CA PHE A 86 10.97 31.96 -2.54
C PHE A 86 9.50 31.86 -2.99
N TYR A 87 9.24 31.67 -4.30
CA TYR A 87 7.92 31.75 -4.92
C TYR A 87 7.14 30.42 -4.94
N GLY A 88 7.63 29.41 -4.20
CA GLY A 88 7.08 28.05 -4.19
C GLY A 88 7.53 27.21 -5.39
N LEU A 89 7.49 25.89 -5.23
CA LEU A 89 7.83 24.94 -6.29
C LEU A 89 6.64 24.77 -7.24
N THR A 90 6.87 24.87 -8.55
CA THR A 90 5.84 24.49 -9.51
C THR A 90 5.77 22.97 -9.62
N ARG A 91 4.65 22.46 -10.15
CA ARG A 91 4.50 21.02 -10.44
C ARG A 91 5.62 20.50 -11.35
N ARG A 92 6.07 21.31 -12.31
CA ARG A 92 7.10 20.91 -13.27
C ARG A 92 8.42 20.71 -12.55
N ASP A 93 8.80 21.66 -11.70
CA ASP A 93 10.05 21.60 -10.94
C ASP A 93 10.04 20.41 -9.96
N LEU A 94 8.90 20.12 -9.33
CA LEU A 94 8.74 18.93 -8.49
C LEU A 94 8.93 17.63 -9.28
N CYS A 95 8.33 17.53 -10.47
CA CYS A 95 8.51 16.36 -11.34
C CYS A 95 9.96 16.21 -11.81
N GLU A 96 10.64 17.32 -12.11
CA GLU A 96 12.04 17.34 -12.50
C GLU A 96 12.95 16.91 -11.34
N LEU A 97 12.72 17.42 -10.13
CA LEU A 97 13.44 17.00 -8.93
C LEU A 97 13.25 15.50 -8.64
N ALA A 98 12.02 14.99 -8.77
CA ALA A 98 11.73 13.58 -8.58
C ALA A 98 12.42 12.70 -9.61
N TYR A 99 12.51 13.17 -10.87
CA TYR A 99 13.24 12.50 -11.93
C TYR A 99 14.75 12.47 -11.64
N GLN A 100 15.35 13.62 -11.29
CA GLN A 100 16.77 13.71 -10.96
C GLN A 100 17.13 12.85 -9.74
N TYR A 101 16.26 12.80 -8.74
CA TYR A 101 16.44 11.95 -7.56
C TYR A 101 16.39 10.45 -7.94
N ALA A 102 15.47 10.07 -8.84
CA ALA A 102 15.39 8.70 -9.34
C ALA A 102 16.58 8.30 -10.23
N GLU A 103 17.16 9.20 -11.01
CA GLU A 103 18.35 8.91 -11.83
C GLU A 103 19.63 8.73 -11.01
N LYS A 104 19.76 9.43 -9.88
CA LYS A 104 20.96 9.39 -9.04
C LYS A 104 20.98 8.24 -8.02
N LYS A 105 19.91 7.46 -7.97
CA LYS A 105 19.76 6.28 -7.13
C LYS A 105 20.36 5.06 -7.82
#